data_AF-A0AAN8JJ09-F1
#
_entry.id   AF-A0AAN8JJ09-F1
#
_cell.length_a   1.000
_cell.length_b   1.000
_cell.length_c   1.000
_cell.angle_alpha   90.00
_cell.angle_beta   90.00
_cell.angle_gamma   90.00
#
_symmetry.space_group_name_H-M   'P 1'
#
loop_
_entity.id
_entity.type
_entity.pdbx_description
1 polymer ?
#
loop_
_entity_poly.entity_id
_entity_poly.type
_entity_poly.pdbx_seq_one_letter_code
_entity_poly.pdbx_strand_id
1 'polypeptide(L)'
;MREHNIEVKKARADADVLIVTTAVELSRSGPTLVLAEDTDVLILLCYHACNLEPGILIMTSGHRSKRAPWDIGSIINKLGAEICQILPFIHAIGGCDTTSRLYGIGKGLILKKALLSSQLRQLGHVFTKSSATKSEIAAAGEKVLVLIYGGKADERLNILRCRKWSEKVMTSSSPIQVQSLPPTEDAAKYHSYRVYHQVQVWTNVATELNPEHWGWQLSNQKYVAKTMDRPPAPESLLKVIRCSCKGDCNSKQCSCRKHGLACAAGCGECRGISCTNSETVISDDFEDVDDSFNF
;
A
#
# COMPACT_ATOMS: atom_id res chain seq x y z
N MET A 1 -19.93 32.31 2.86
CA MET A 1 -20.55 33.22 3.86
C MET A 1 -19.50 34.24 4.26
N ARG A 2 -19.85 35.52 4.40
CA ARG A 2 -18.90 36.53 4.89
C ARG A 2 -19.37 37.01 6.25
N GLU A 3 -18.50 36.90 7.24
CA GLU A 3 -18.76 37.40 8.59
C GLU A 3 -17.50 38.15 9.05
N HIS A 4 -17.64 39.41 9.50
CA HIS A 4 -16.51 40.23 9.96
C HIS A 4 -15.31 40.32 8.98
N ASN A 5 -15.57 40.49 7.67
CA ASN A 5 -14.57 40.47 6.58
C ASN A 5 -13.79 39.14 6.40
N ILE A 6 -14.24 38.07 7.04
CA ILE A 6 -13.71 36.72 6.85
C ILE A 6 -14.60 35.99 5.86
N GLU A 7 -13.99 35.46 4.80
CA GLU A 7 -14.68 34.59 3.86
C GLU A 7 -14.63 33.14 4.36
N VAL A 8 -15.82 32.54 4.53
CA VAL A 8 -15.98 31.15 4.96
C VAL A 8 -16.52 30.32 3.80
N LYS A 9 -15.78 29.26 3.45
CA LYS A 9 -16.17 28.22 2.50
C LYS A 9 -16.50 26.93 3.27
N LYS A 10 -17.55 26.21 2.84
CA LYS A 10 -17.99 24.96 3.45
C LYS A 10 -17.75 23.80 2.50
N ALA A 11 -16.98 22.81 2.92
CA ALA A 11 -16.82 21.56 2.19
C ALA A 11 -18.08 20.69 2.34
N ARG A 12 -18.39 19.90 1.31
CA ARG A 12 -19.48 18.90 1.37
C ARG A 12 -19.10 17.67 2.19
N ALA A 13 -17.82 17.35 2.22
CA ALA A 13 -17.24 16.23 2.95
C ALA A 13 -15.96 16.74 3.65
N ASP A 14 -14.87 15.99 3.57
CA ASP A 14 -13.56 16.41 4.05
C ASP A 14 -13.12 17.77 3.44
N ALA A 15 -12.42 18.57 4.25
CA ALA A 15 -12.09 19.96 3.91
C ALA A 15 -10.73 20.12 3.22
N ASP A 16 -9.87 19.10 3.21
CA ASP A 16 -8.46 19.25 2.83
C ASP A 16 -8.31 19.75 1.39
N VAL A 17 -9.02 19.13 0.45
CA VAL A 17 -8.97 19.53 -0.96
C VAL A 17 -9.50 20.95 -1.15
N LEU A 18 -10.52 21.36 -0.40
CA LEU A 18 -11.08 22.72 -0.49
C LEU A 18 -10.10 23.76 0.08
N ILE A 19 -9.43 23.44 1.18
CA ILE A 19 -8.38 24.28 1.77
C ILE A 19 -7.24 24.47 0.76
N VAL A 20 -6.74 23.36 0.21
CA VAL A 20 -5.60 23.35 -0.71
C VAL A 20 -5.92 24.11 -2.00
N THR A 21 -7.02 23.78 -2.66
CA THR A 21 -7.42 24.45 -3.92
C THR A 21 -7.68 25.93 -3.72
N THR A 22 -8.26 26.32 -2.57
CA THR A 22 -8.43 27.74 -2.22
C THR A 22 -7.08 28.43 -2.01
N ALA A 23 -6.16 27.79 -1.30
CA ALA A 23 -4.83 28.37 -1.04
C ALA A 23 -4.02 28.55 -2.32
N VAL A 24 -4.05 27.57 -3.23
CA VAL A 24 -3.38 27.65 -4.54
C VAL A 24 -4.00 28.73 -5.43
N GLU A 25 -5.32 28.93 -5.37
CA GLU A 25 -5.97 30.01 -6.11
C GLU A 25 -5.55 31.39 -5.58
N LEU A 26 -5.58 31.57 -4.25
CA LEU A 26 -5.17 32.82 -3.61
C LEU A 26 -3.69 33.12 -3.86
N SER A 27 -2.84 32.09 -3.94
CA SER A 27 -1.40 32.27 -4.15
C SER A 27 -1.05 32.86 -5.51
N ARG A 28 -1.98 32.84 -6.49
CA ARG A 28 -1.81 33.54 -7.78
C ARG A 28 -1.87 35.05 -7.66
N SER A 29 -2.51 35.56 -6.61
CA SER A 29 -2.67 37.00 -6.37
C SER A 29 -1.64 37.55 -5.39
N GLY A 30 -0.90 36.69 -4.69
CA GLY A 30 0.17 37.10 -3.78
C GLY A 30 0.54 36.02 -2.77
N PRO A 31 1.54 36.29 -1.91
CA PRO A 31 1.99 35.34 -0.90
C PRO A 31 0.84 34.85 0.00
N THR A 32 0.72 33.54 0.15
CA THR A 32 -0.38 32.90 0.87
C THR A 32 0.14 31.99 1.98
N LEU A 33 -0.46 32.12 3.17
CA LEU A 33 -0.17 31.29 4.34
C LEU A 33 -1.31 30.30 4.59
N VAL A 34 -0.99 29.01 4.68
CA VAL A 34 -1.92 27.95 5.04
C VAL A 34 -1.65 27.53 6.47
N LEU A 35 -2.69 27.62 7.31
CA LEU A 35 -2.65 27.12 8.68
C LEU A 35 -3.25 25.72 8.72
N ALA A 36 -2.38 24.71 8.81
CA ALA A 36 -2.78 23.30 8.86
C ALA A 36 -1.75 22.45 9.62
N GLU A 37 -2.25 21.48 10.39
CA GLU A 37 -1.41 20.47 11.07
C GLU A 37 -1.40 19.13 10.33
N ASP A 38 -2.39 18.92 9.45
CA ASP A 38 -2.58 17.68 8.74
C ASP A 38 -1.49 17.46 7.67
N THR A 39 -1.01 16.21 7.58
CA THR A 39 -0.07 15.81 6.53
C THR A 39 -0.77 15.73 5.17
N ASP A 40 -2.06 15.44 5.14
CA ASP A 40 -2.81 15.31 3.89
C ASP A 40 -2.82 16.66 3.14
N VAL A 41 -3.01 17.76 3.86
CA VAL A 41 -2.88 19.13 3.32
C VAL A 41 -1.49 19.38 2.73
N LEU A 42 -0.40 18.98 3.39
CA LEU A 42 0.96 19.15 2.85
C LEU A 42 1.15 18.41 1.53
N ILE A 43 0.70 17.15 1.48
CA ILE A 43 0.82 16.29 0.29
C ILE A 43 0.01 16.86 -0.87
N LEU A 44 -1.21 17.33 -0.58
CA LEU A 44 -2.09 17.94 -1.57
C LEU A 44 -1.58 19.29 -2.04
N LEU A 45 -0.97 20.11 -1.18
CA LEU A 45 -0.32 21.35 -1.60
C LEU A 45 0.80 21.08 -2.59
N CYS A 46 1.65 20.06 -2.34
CA CYS A 46 2.69 19.66 -3.29
C CYS A 46 2.12 19.18 -4.63
N TYR A 47 0.96 18.51 -4.62
CA TYR A 47 0.29 18.07 -5.85
C TYR A 47 -0.36 19.23 -6.63
N HIS A 48 -1.17 20.06 -5.96
CA HIS A 48 -1.99 21.09 -6.61
C HIS A 48 -1.20 22.36 -6.97
N ALA A 49 -0.13 22.68 -6.23
CA ALA A 49 0.69 23.87 -6.47
C ALA A 49 1.81 23.64 -7.51
N CYS A 50 1.59 22.79 -8.52
CA CYS A 50 2.60 22.49 -9.54
C CYS A 50 3.20 23.77 -10.13
N ASN A 51 4.53 23.81 -10.26
CA ASN A 51 5.33 24.94 -10.78
C ASN A 51 5.31 26.23 -9.94
N LEU A 52 4.98 26.13 -8.64
CA LEU A 52 5.03 27.29 -7.76
C LEU A 52 6.47 27.67 -7.40
N GLU A 53 6.80 28.96 -7.50
CA GLU A 53 8.08 29.50 -7.03
C GLU A 53 8.19 29.45 -5.49
N PRO A 54 9.41 29.25 -4.94
CA PRO A 54 9.65 29.35 -3.50
C PRO A 54 9.17 30.67 -2.89
N GLY A 55 8.63 30.60 -1.67
CA GLY A 55 8.19 31.77 -0.91
C GLY A 55 6.77 32.28 -1.21
N ILE A 56 6.09 31.71 -2.20
CA ILE A 56 4.71 32.12 -2.55
C ILE A 56 3.64 31.45 -1.68
N LEU A 57 3.83 30.18 -1.34
CA LEU A 57 2.86 29.40 -0.55
C LEU A 57 3.57 28.70 0.60
N ILE A 58 3.15 29.03 1.82
CA ILE A 58 3.78 28.54 3.04
C ILE A 58 2.72 27.82 3.88
N MET A 59 3.01 26.61 4.33
CA MET A 59 2.18 25.89 5.31
C MET A 59 2.81 25.95 6.70
N THR A 60 2.02 26.22 7.73
CA THR A 60 2.47 26.16 9.12
C THR A 60 1.37 25.65 10.05
N SER A 61 1.76 24.98 11.14
CA SER A 61 0.87 24.47 12.19
C SER A 61 0.46 25.55 13.22
N GLY A 62 0.44 26.83 12.83
CA GLY A 62 0.03 27.95 13.69
C GLY A 62 1.12 28.58 14.57
N HIS A 63 0.76 29.72 15.18
CA HIS A 63 1.66 30.67 15.87
C HIS A 63 2.43 30.13 17.08
N ARG A 64 2.03 28.98 17.67
CA ARG A 64 2.70 28.39 18.85
C ARG A 64 3.57 27.19 18.53
N SER A 65 3.66 26.79 17.26
CA SER A 65 4.49 25.65 16.87
C SER A 65 5.96 26.02 16.82
N LYS A 66 6.81 25.17 17.41
CA LYS A 66 8.27 25.25 17.25
C LYS A 66 8.77 24.72 15.90
N ARG A 67 7.88 24.16 15.07
CA ARG A 67 8.25 23.61 13.76
C ARG A 67 8.42 24.75 12.76
N ALA A 68 9.48 24.66 11.97
CA ALA A 68 9.68 25.59 10.87
C ALA A 68 8.51 25.50 9.88
N PRO A 69 8.06 26.63 9.32
CA PRO A 69 7.09 26.64 8.23
C PRO A 69 7.62 25.86 7.02
N TRP A 70 6.70 25.27 6.27
CA TRP A 70 6.97 24.54 5.04
C TRP A 70 6.75 25.46 3.85
N ASP A 71 7.83 25.86 3.18
CA ASP A 71 7.75 26.51 1.89
C ASP A 71 7.45 25.45 0.81
N ILE A 72 6.24 25.51 0.25
CA ILE A 72 5.74 24.51 -0.68
C ILE A 72 6.53 24.53 -1.99
N GLY A 73 6.88 25.71 -2.51
CA GLY A 73 7.70 25.82 -3.73
C GLY A 73 9.09 25.21 -3.54
N SER A 74 9.71 25.45 -2.38
CA SER A 74 10.98 24.81 -2.01
C SER A 74 10.90 23.28 -1.94
N ILE A 75 9.77 22.72 -1.47
CA ILE A 75 9.57 21.26 -1.40
C ILE A 75 9.37 20.68 -2.81
N ILE A 76 8.54 21.32 -3.64
CA ILE A 76 8.29 20.90 -5.02
C ILE A 76 9.61 20.87 -5.81
N ASN A 77 10.44 21.91 -5.68
CA ASN A 77 11.75 21.98 -6.35
C ASN A 77 12.69 20.84 -5.91
N LYS A 78 12.64 20.42 -4.65
CA LYS A 78 13.47 19.31 -4.14
C LYS A 78 12.96 17.93 -4.56
N LEU A 79 11.65 17.73 -4.58
CA LEU A 79 11.04 16.45 -4.94
C LEU A 79 10.98 16.23 -6.45
N GLY A 80 10.82 17.31 -7.22
CA GLY A 80 10.56 17.26 -8.66
C GLY A 80 9.09 17.01 -8.99
N ALA A 81 8.69 17.46 -10.18
CA ALA A 81 7.30 17.42 -10.62
C ALA A 81 6.72 16.00 -10.71
N GLU A 82 7.50 15.03 -11.20
CA GLU A 82 7.07 13.63 -11.35
C GLU A 82 6.68 13.01 -9.98
N ILE A 83 7.51 13.23 -8.95
CA ILE A 83 7.22 12.74 -7.60
C ILE A 83 6.00 13.44 -7.01
N CYS A 84 5.87 14.75 -7.20
CA CYS A 84 4.71 15.50 -6.71
C CYS A 84 3.40 14.98 -7.33
N GLN A 85 3.40 14.60 -8.60
CA GLN A 85 2.22 14.03 -9.28
C GLN A 85 1.76 12.70 -8.68
N ILE A 86 2.67 11.87 -8.18
CA ILE A 86 2.35 10.57 -7.55
C ILE A 86 2.36 10.62 -6.01
N LEU A 87 2.59 11.78 -5.41
CA LEU A 87 2.69 11.94 -3.96
C LEU A 87 1.38 11.58 -3.22
N PRO A 88 0.18 11.94 -3.74
CA PRO A 88 -1.08 11.45 -3.16
C PRO A 88 -1.16 9.92 -3.14
N PHE A 89 -0.67 9.25 -4.20
CA PHE A 89 -0.60 7.80 -4.25
C PHE A 89 0.38 7.24 -3.21
N ILE A 90 1.60 7.78 -3.12
CA ILE A 90 2.62 7.36 -2.14
C ILE A 90 2.07 7.47 -0.70
N HIS A 91 1.33 8.55 -0.44
CA HIS A 91 0.71 8.77 0.85
C HIS A 91 -0.41 7.74 1.12
N ALA A 92 -1.37 7.60 0.19
CA ALA A 92 -2.52 6.72 0.35
C ALA A 92 -2.14 5.22 0.39
N ILE A 93 -1.18 4.76 -0.42
CA ILE A 93 -0.76 3.34 -0.42
C ILE A 93 -0.09 2.93 0.89
N GLY A 94 0.60 3.87 1.55
CA GLY A 94 1.20 3.69 2.88
C GLY A 94 0.20 3.79 4.04
N GLY A 95 -1.05 4.15 3.77
CA GLY A 95 -2.14 4.31 4.74
C GLY A 95 -2.40 5.76 5.12
N CYS A 96 -3.62 6.26 4.92
CA CYS A 96 -4.13 7.53 5.42
C CYS A 96 -5.41 7.29 6.24
N ASP A 97 -6.23 8.32 6.48
CA ASP A 97 -7.47 8.18 7.24
C ASP A 97 -8.48 7.20 6.61
N THR A 98 -8.42 7.03 5.29
CA THR A 98 -9.35 6.17 4.53
C THR A 98 -8.72 4.87 4.03
N THR A 99 -7.41 4.68 4.21
CA THR A 99 -6.71 3.48 3.74
C THR A 99 -5.87 2.83 4.85
N SER A 100 -5.73 1.51 4.81
CA SER A 100 -5.03 0.78 5.86
C SER A 100 -3.53 1.04 5.82
N ARG A 101 -2.91 1.21 6.98
CA ARG A 101 -1.45 1.28 7.10
C ARG A 101 -0.81 -0.09 6.87
N LEU A 102 0.30 -0.10 6.13
CA LEU A 102 1.17 -1.27 5.99
C LEU A 102 2.04 -1.42 7.26
N TYR A 103 1.88 -2.52 8.00
CA TYR A 103 2.61 -2.75 9.24
C TYR A 103 4.12 -2.82 9.00
N GLY A 104 4.90 -2.12 9.82
CA GLY A 104 6.37 -2.06 9.70
C GLY A 104 6.87 -1.23 8.51
N ILE A 105 5.99 -0.61 7.72
CA ILE A 105 6.35 0.17 6.53
C ILE A 105 5.89 1.62 6.71
N GLY A 106 6.85 2.55 6.65
CA GLY A 106 6.58 3.98 6.75
C GLY A 106 6.47 4.65 5.39
N LYS A 107 5.65 5.71 5.27
CA LYS A 107 5.52 6.51 4.04
C LYS A 107 6.86 7.03 3.51
N GLY A 108 7.77 7.41 4.41
CA GLY A 108 9.13 7.83 4.02
C GLY A 108 9.95 6.74 3.33
N LEU A 109 9.73 5.46 3.65
CA LEU A 109 10.37 4.34 2.94
C LEU A 109 9.81 4.21 1.52
N ILE A 110 8.49 4.35 1.36
CA ILE A 110 7.83 4.29 0.05
C ILE A 110 8.30 5.46 -0.83
N LEU A 111 8.36 6.67 -0.28
CA LEU A 111 8.90 7.85 -0.97
C LEU A 111 10.36 7.64 -1.40
N LYS A 112 11.22 7.14 -0.52
CA LYS A 112 12.62 6.81 -0.88
C LYS A 112 12.70 5.79 -2.03
N LYS A 113 11.86 4.76 -2.01
CA LYS A 113 11.77 3.79 -3.11
C LYS A 113 11.28 4.45 -4.41
N ALA A 114 10.31 5.36 -4.35
CA ALA A 114 9.79 6.09 -5.51
C ALA A 114 10.86 7.00 -6.15
N LEU A 115 11.68 7.66 -5.33
CA LEU A 115 12.80 8.48 -5.80
C LEU A 115 13.83 7.65 -6.58
N LEU A 116 14.07 6.40 -6.17
CA LEU A 116 15.09 5.53 -6.78
C LEU A 116 14.57 4.64 -7.91
N SER A 117 13.27 4.32 -7.94
CA SER A 117 12.69 3.33 -8.86
C SER A 117 11.73 3.99 -9.86
N SER A 118 12.14 4.06 -11.13
CA SER A 118 11.25 4.49 -12.24
C SER A 118 10.04 3.58 -12.37
N GLN A 119 10.21 2.27 -12.14
CA GLN A 119 9.11 1.30 -12.14
C GLN A 119 8.03 1.65 -11.10
N LEU A 120 8.43 1.99 -9.87
CA LEU A 120 7.47 2.39 -8.84
C LEU A 120 6.73 3.66 -9.25
N ARG A 121 7.42 4.64 -9.86
CA ARG A 121 6.78 5.86 -10.37
C ARG A 121 5.76 5.56 -11.47
N GLN A 122 6.12 4.74 -12.45
CA GLN A 122 5.22 4.30 -13.52
C GLN A 122 3.97 3.59 -12.96
N LEU A 123 4.14 2.70 -11.97
CA LEU A 123 3.03 2.04 -11.30
C LEU A 123 2.16 3.04 -10.52
N GLY A 124 2.76 4.02 -9.85
CA GLY A 124 2.04 5.10 -9.16
C GLY A 124 1.20 5.95 -10.11
N HIS A 125 1.70 6.24 -11.31
CA HIS A 125 0.94 6.96 -12.34
C HIS A 125 -0.30 6.21 -12.84
N VAL A 126 -0.38 4.89 -12.67
CA VAL A 126 -1.63 4.16 -12.96
C VAL A 126 -2.76 4.66 -12.04
N PHE A 127 -2.45 4.95 -10.78
CA PHE A 127 -3.44 5.41 -9.80
C PHE A 127 -3.90 6.85 -10.02
N THR A 128 -3.16 7.65 -10.78
CA THR A 128 -3.50 9.04 -11.08
C THR A 128 -4.40 9.18 -12.30
N LYS A 129 -4.55 8.14 -13.13
CA LYS A 129 -5.38 8.16 -14.34
C LYS A 129 -6.86 7.89 -14.02
N SER A 130 -7.75 8.79 -14.42
CA SER A 130 -9.21 8.57 -14.31
C SER A 130 -9.71 7.41 -15.17
N SER A 131 -9.00 7.07 -16.24
CA SER A 131 -9.34 5.98 -17.16
C SER A 131 -8.84 4.60 -16.72
N ALA A 132 -8.08 4.51 -15.62
CA ALA A 132 -7.51 3.26 -15.17
C ALA A 132 -8.60 2.25 -14.78
N THR A 133 -8.50 1.05 -15.33
CA THR A 133 -9.41 -0.05 -15.05
C THR A 133 -9.12 -0.69 -13.70
N LYS A 134 -10.11 -1.39 -13.13
CA LYS A 134 -9.92 -2.18 -11.90
C LYS A 134 -8.81 -3.23 -12.04
N SER A 135 -8.63 -3.81 -13.23
CA SER A 135 -7.57 -4.80 -13.46
C SER A 135 -6.19 -4.16 -13.41
N GLU A 136 -6.01 -3.00 -14.05
CA GLU A 136 -4.75 -2.24 -14.01
C GLU A 136 -4.41 -1.78 -12.60
N ILE A 137 -5.39 -1.29 -11.84
CA ILE A 137 -5.20 -0.86 -10.45
C ILE A 137 -4.80 -2.03 -9.55
N ALA A 138 -5.47 -3.18 -9.69
CA ALA A 138 -5.12 -4.37 -8.91
C ALA A 138 -3.70 -4.87 -9.24
N ALA A 139 -3.37 -4.98 -10.53
CA ALA A 139 -2.06 -5.42 -10.99
C ALA A 139 -0.94 -4.45 -10.57
N ALA A 140 -1.16 -3.14 -10.72
CA ALA A 140 -0.18 -2.13 -10.32
C ALA A 140 0.02 -2.13 -8.80
N GLY A 141 -1.07 -2.23 -8.03
CA GLY A 141 -1.05 -2.34 -6.59
C GLY A 141 -0.28 -3.56 -6.06
N GLU A 142 -0.51 -4.74 -6.66
CA GLU A 142 0.24 -5.95 -6.33
C GLU A 142 1.75 -5.75 -6.56
N LYS A 143 2.13 -5.27 -7.75
CA LYS A 143 3.55 -5.02 -8.10
C LYS A 143 4.20 -4.02 -7.15
N VAL A 144 3.51 -2.94 -6.80
CA VAL A 144 4.02 -1.95 -5.83
C VAL A 144 4.26 -2.60 -4.46
N LEU A 145 3.32 -3.42 -3.98
CA LEU A 145 3.47 -4.12 -2.70
C LEU A 145 4.63 -5.11 -2.73
N VAL A 146 4.82 -5.85 -3.83
CA VAL A 146 5.99 -6.72 -4.02
C VAL A 146 7.29 -5.91 -3.89
N LEU A 147 7.40 -4.77 -4.58
CA LEU A 147 8.58 -3.90 -4.50
C LEU A 147 8.82 -3.33 -3.09
N ILE A 148 7.75 -2.94 -2.39
CA ILE A 148 7.81 -2.35 -1.06
C ILE A 148 8.24 -3.39 -0.01
N TYR A 149 7.75 -4.63 -0.12
CA TYR A 149 8.09 -5.74 0.78
C TYR A 149 9.39 -6.49 0.41
N GLY A 150 10.11 -6.03 -0.61
CA GLY A 150 11.39 -6.61 -1.02
C GLY A 150 11.24 -7.96 -1.69
N GLY A 151 10.27 -8.06 -2.59
CA GLY A 151 10.13 -9.20 -3.50
C GLY A 151 11.17 -9.20 -4.61
N LYS A 152 11.31 -10.37 -5.23
CA LYS A 152 12.16 -10.60 -6.40
C LYS A 152 11.46 -10.12 -7.68
N ALA A 153 12.22 -10.03 -8.78
CA ALA A 153 11.64 -9.82 -10.10
C ALA A 153 10.58 -10.89 -10.40
N ASP A 154 9.46 -10.46 -10.97
CA ASP A 154 8.31 -11.31 -11.35
C ASP A 154 7.68 -12.15 -10.23
N GLU A 155 8.06 -11.92 -8.97
CA GLU A 155 7.48 -12.59 -7.82
C GLU A 155 6.06 -12.08 -7.56
N ARG A 156 5.08 -12.98 -7.58
CA ARG A 156 3.70 -12.65 -7.18
C ARG A 156 3.59 -12.44 -5.68
N LEU A 157 2.63 -11.63 -5.25
CA LEU A 157 2.53 -11.22 -3.84
C LEU A 157 2.27 -12.39 -2.89
N ASN A 158 1.47 -13.38 -3.31
CA ASN A 158 1.25 -14.59 -2.50
C ASN A 158 2.51 -15.45 -2.38
N ILE A 159 3.34 -15.53 -3.44
CA ILE A 159 4.62 -16.25 -3.42
C ILE A 159 5.59 -15.55 -2.47
N LEU A 160 5.70 -14.21 -2.58
CA LEU A 160 6.46 -13.39 -1.65
C LEU A 160 6.00 -13.59 -0.20
N ARG A 161 4.69 -13.60 0.04
CA ARG A 161 4.13 -13.84 1.38
C ARG A 161 4.51 -15.22 1.91
N CYS A 162 4.40 -16.28 1.11
CA CYS A 162 4.81 -17.63 1.48
C CYS A 162 6.31 -17.72 1.79
N ARG A 163 7.16 -17.13 0.94
CA ARG A 163 8.60 -17.08 1.17
C ARG A 163 8.96 -16.37 2.47
N LYS A 164 8.40 -15.17 2.71
CA LYS A 164 8.61 -14.40 3.94
C LYS A 164 8.12 -15.14 5.19
N TRP A 165 7.03 -15.89 5.07
CA TRP A 165 6.57 -16.78 6.13
C TRP A 165 7.59 -17.88 6.42
N SER A 166 8.02 -18.62 5.40
CA SER A 166 9.00 -19.70 5.55
C SER A 166 10.32 -19.22 6.16
N GLU A 167 10.85 -18.08 5.70
CA GLU A 167 12.04 -17.43 6.28
C GLU A 167 11.86 -17.16 7.79
N LYS A 168 10.70 -16.64 8.19
CA LYS A 168 10.39 -16.37 9.60
C LYS A 168 10.19 -17.64 10.43
N VAL A 169 9.57 -18.69 9.87
CA VAL A 169 9.39 -19.97 10.58
C VAL A 169 10.75 -20.63 10.85
N MET A 170 11.69 -20.51 9.91
CA MET A 170 13.02 -21.08 10.07
C MET A 170 13.90 -20.34 11.08
N THR A 171 13.65 -19.05 11.32
CA THR A 171 14.53 -18.18 12.11
C THR A 171 13.95 -17.76 13.46
N SER A 172 12.63 -17.78 13.63
CA SER A 172 11.97 -17.29 14.84
C SER A 172 11.70 -18.42 15.84
N SER A 173 12.09 -18.19 17.10
CA SER A 173 11.66 -18.99 18.26
C SER A 173 10.28 -18.56 18.79
N SER A 174 9.76 -17.42 18.33
CA SER A 174 8.47 -16.84 18.76
C SER A 174 7.37 -17.00 17.70
N PRO A 175 6.08 -17.02 18.08
CA PRO A 175 4.98 -17.05 17.14
C PRO A 175 5.03 -15.89 16.14
N ILE A 176 4.86 -16.22 14.86
CA ILE A 176 4.92 -15.23 13.79
C ILE A 176 3.67 -14.35 13.84
N GLN A 177 3.91 -13.06 13.96
CA GLN A 177 2.88 -12.03 13.89
C GLN A 177 2.42 -11.85 12.43
N VAL A 178 1.18 -12.21 12.11
CA VAL A 178 0.66 -12.24 10.73
C VAL A 178 0.70 -10.86 10.06
N GLN A 179 0.51 -9.78 10.83
CA GLN A 179 0.63 -8.41 10.36
C GLN A 179 2.03 -8.05 9.85
N SER A 180 3.06 -8.79 10.26
CA SER A 180 4.44 -8.58 9.80
C SER A 180 4.75 -9.19 8.43
N LEU A 181 3.76 -9.81 7.78
CA LEU A 181 3.88 -10.39 6.44
C LEU A 181 3.28 -9.45 5.38
N PRO A 182 3.70 -9.55 4.11
CA PRO A 182 3.00 -8.89 3.00
C PRO A 182 1.52 -9.30 2.97
N PRO A 183 0.57 -8.42 2.60
CA PRO A 183 -0.84 -8.80 2.51
C PRO A 183 -1.07 -9.94 1.51
N THR A 184 -2.24 -10.59 1.58
CA THR A 184 -2.66 -11.51 0.51
C THR A 184 -2.97 -10.72 -0.77
N GLU A 185 -2.90 -11.36 -1.93
CA GLU A 185 -3.30 -10.76 -3.21
C GLU A 185 -4.72 -10.18 -3.16
N ASP A 186 -5.65 -10.89 -2.51
CA ASP A 186 -7.04 -10.46 -2.40
C ASP A 186 -7.21 -9.23 -1.50
N ALA A 187 -6.47 -9.17 -0.38
CA ALA A 187 -6.44 -7.98 0.48
C ALA A 187 -5.76 -6.79 -0.21
N ALA A 188 -4.68 -7.06 -0.94
CA ALA A 188 -3.96 -6.06 -1.72
C ALA A 188 -4.86 -5.42 -2.79
N LYS A 189 -5.62 -6.23 -3.54
CA LYS A 189 -6.60 -5.76 -4.53
C LYS A 189 -7.55 -4.72 -3.95
N TYR A 190 -8.18 -5.02 -2.81
CA TYR A 190 -9.13 -4.11 -2.17
C TYR A 190 -8.48 -2.89 -1.54
N HIS A 191 -7.27 -3.03 -0.98
CA HIS A 191 -6.48 -1.89 -0.54
C HIS A 191 -6.18 -0.95 -1.71
N SER A 192 -5.74 -1.49 -2.85
CA SER A 192 -5.48 -0.72 -4.06
C SER A 192 -6.71 -0.02 -4.62
N TYR A 193 -7.89 -0.64 -4.55
CA TYR A 193 -9.13 0.05 -4.94
C TYR A 193 -9.44 1.26 -4.07
N ARG A 194 -9.28 1.15 -2.74
CA ARG A 194 -9.49 2.29 -1.85
C ARG A 194 -8.44 3.37 -2.04
N VAL A 195 -7.18 2.98 -2.27
CA VAL A 195 -6.10 3.91 -2.61
C VAL A 195 -6.44 4.67 -3.90
N TYR A 196 -6.90 3.98 -4.93
CA TYR A 196 -7.32 4.62 -6.17
C TYR A 196 -8.46 5.60 -5.93
N HIS A 197 -9.53 5.17 -5.24
CA HIS A 197 -10.65 6.04 -4.90
C HIS A 197 -10.19 7.31 -4.17
N GLN A 198 -9.34 7.17 -3.14
CA GLN A 198 -8.83 8.31 -2.40
C GLN A 198 -7.98 9.25 -3.27
N VAL A 199 -7.09 8.70 -4.09
CA VAL A 199 -6.27 9.49 -5.02
C VAL A 199 -7.16 10.29 -5.96
N GLN A 200 -8.17 9.67 -6.56
CA GLN A 200 -9.06 10.33 -7.51
C GLN A 200 -9.92 11.44 -6.85
N VAL A 201 -10.35 11.24 -5.60
CA VAL A 201 -11.02 12.28 -4.80
C VAL A 201 -10.07 13.45 -4.53
N TRP A 202 -8.82 13.17 -4.15
CA TRP A 202 -7.83 14.18 -3.82
C TRP A 202 -7.33 14.99 -5.02
N THR A 203 -7.24 14.38 -6.19
CA THR A 203 -6.73 15.03 -7.40
C THR A 203 -7.82 15.73 -8.21
N ASN A 204 -9.11 15.56 -7.86
CA ASN A 204 -10.26 16.06 -8.62
C ASN A 204 -10.29 15.58 -10.09
N VAL A 205 -9.67 14.43 -10.40
CA VAL A 205 -9.53 13.91 -11.77
C VAL A 205 -10.75 13.09 -12.22
N ALA A 206 -11.48 12.46 -11.29
CA ALA A 206 -12.74 11.77 -11.57
C ALA A 206 -13.88 12.35 -10.74
N THR A 207 -14.93 12.84 -11.41
CA THR A 207 -16.14 13.31 -10.75
C THR A 207 -16.93 12.11 -10.21
N GLU A 208 -17.07 12.05 -8.88
CA GLU A 208 -17.99 11.16 -8.15
C GLU A 208 -17.81 9.65 -8.42
N LEU A 209 -16.64 9.11 -8.08
CA LEU A 209 -16.47 7.66 -8.00
C LEU A 209 -17.31 7.08 -6.85
N ASN A 210 -18.21 6.15 -7.18
CA ASN A 210 -18.97 5.41 -6.18
C ASN A 210 -18.01 4.58 -5.29
N PRO A 211 -17.91 4.85 -3.97
CA PRO A 211 -17.02 4.13 -3.07
C PRO A 211 -17.25 2.61 -3.06
N GLU A 212 -18.49 2.14 -3.23
CA GLU A 212 -18.85 0.71 -3.20
C GLU A 212 -18.20 -0.07 -4.35
N HIS A 213 -17.91 0.60 -5.47
CA HIS A 213 -17.18 0.00 -6.58
C HIS A 213 -15.67 -0.10 -6.32
N TRP A 214 -15.16 0.60 -5.31
CA TRP A 214 -13.73 0.79 -5.06
C TRP A 214 -13.32 0.35 -3.66
N GLY A 215 -13.86 -0.79 -3.21
CA GLY A 215 -13.39 -1.48 -2.01
C GLY A 215 -13.97 -0.95 -0.71
N TRP A 216 -15.07 -0.23 -0.79
CA TRP A 216 -15.97 0.07 0.33
C TRP A 216 -17.26 -0.74 0.21
N GLN A 217 -17.98 -0.86 1.32
CA GLN A 217 -19.33 -1.41 1.36
C GLN A 217 -20.15 -0.64 2.39
N LEU A 218 -21.45 -0.47 2.14
CA LEU A 218 -22.33 0.22 3.08
C LEU A 218 -22.81 -0.75 4.17
N SER A 219 -22.56 -0.40 5.43
CA SER A 219 -23.06 -1.14 6.60
C SER A 219 -23.55 -0.16 7.65
N ASN A 220 -24.82 -0.30 8.07
CA ASN A 220 -25.46 0.62 9.02
C ASN A 220 -25.32 2.11 8.63
N GLN A 221 -25.57 2.43 7.36
CA GLN A 221 -25.43 3.78 6.78
C GLN A 221 -24.01 4.38 6.87
N LYS A 222 -23.00 3.56 7.15
CA LYS A 222 -21.58 3.96 7.18
C LYS A 222 -20.80 3.13 6.18
N TYR A 223 -19.85 3.76 5.49
CA TYR A 223 -18.91 3.02 4.67
C TYR A 223 -17.92 2.28 5.56
N VAL A 224 -17.79 0.98 5.32
CA VAL A 224 -16.76 0.14 5.93
C VAL A 224 -15.89 -0.46 4.83
N ALA A 225 -14.61 -0.66 5.13
CA ALA A 225 -13.68 -1.21 4.16
C ALA A 225 -14.06 -2.66 3.83
N LYS A 226 -14.26 -2.96 2.54
CA LYS A 226 -14.29 -4.34 2.07
C LYS A 226 -12.86 -4.85 2.04
N THR A 227 -12.52 -5.78 2.94
CA THR A 227 -11.12 -6.18 3.13
C THR A 227 -10.68 -7.27 2.17
N MET A 228 -11.52 -8.29 1.93
CA MET A 228 -11.27 -9.46 1.09
C MET A 228 -12.60 -10.05 0.58
N ASP A 229 -12.57 -10.79 -0.52
CA ASP A 229 -13.65 -11.69 -0.97
C ASP A 229 -13.46 -13.12 -0.46
N ARG A 230 -12.21 -13.49 -0.17
CA ARG A 230 -11.83 -14.85 0.24
C ARG A 230 -11.54 -14.92 1.74
N PRO A 231 -11.70 -16.10 2.36
CA PRO A 231 -11.24 -16.29 3.72
C PRO A 231 -9.72 -16.03 3.83
N PRO A 232 -9.23 -15.55 4.98
CA PRO A 232 -7.82 -15.19 5.19
C PRO A 232 -6.84 -16.37 4.98
N ALA A 233 -7.34 -17.59 5.11
CA ALA A 233 -6.64 -18.83 4.82
C ALA A 233 -7.67 -19.92 4.47
N PRO A 234 -7.27 -20.98 3.73
CA PRO A 234 -8.10 -22.18 3.59
C PRO A 234 -8.50 -22.74 4.96
N GLU A 235 -9.69 -23.33 5.07
CA GLU A 235 -10.19 -23.84 6.35
C GLU A 235 -9.28 -24.94 6.94
N SER A 236 -8.67 -25.76 6.08
CA SER A 236 -7.64 -26.75 6.47
C SER A 236 -6.43 -26.10 7.13
N LEU A 237 -6.06 -24.90 6.70
CA LEU A 237 -4.94 -24.14 7.23
C LEU A 237 -5.33 -23.37 8.49
N LEU A 238 -6.58 -22.93 8.67
CA LEU A 238 -7.04 -22.40 9.97
C LEU A 238 -7.01 -23.46 11.08
N LYS A 239 -7.02 -24.75 10.71
CA LYS A 239 -6.81 -25.87 11.61
C LYS A 239 -5.32 -26.11 11.89
N VAL A 240 -4.38 -25.27 11.42
CA VAL A 240 -2.90 -25.48 11.33
C VAL A 240 -2.40 -26.61 12.22
N ILE A 241 -2.05 -27.72 11.56
CA ILE A 241 -1.51 -28.91 12.20
C ILE A 241 -0.09 -29.08 11.72
N ARG A 242 0.85 -28.41 12.38
CA ARG A 242 2.28 -28.69 12.21
C ARG A 242 2.65 -29.88 13.09
N CYS A 243 3.38 -30.84 12.54
CA CYS A 243 3.95 -31.88 13.37
C CYS A 243 5.23 -31.38 14.02
N SER A 244 5.49 -31.81 15.25
CA SER A 244 6.79 -31.67 15.92
C SER A 244 7.66 -32.91 15.69
N CYS A 245 7.43 -33.64 14.60
CA CYS A 245 8.14 -34.87 14.31
C CYS A 245 9.62 -34.62 14.06
N LYS A 246 10.44 -35.51 14.62
CA LYS A 246 11.89 -35.59 14.38
C LYS A 246 12.27 -36.64 13.32
N GLY A 247 11.32 -37.51 12.99
CA GLY A 247 11.53 -38.64 12.08
C GLY A 247 10.65 -38.58 10.85
N ASP A 248 10.53 -39.73 10.21
CA ASP A 248 10.05 -39.90 8.84
C ASP A 248 8.53 -39.65 8.62
N CYS A 249 7.78 -39.24 9.65
CA CYS A 249 6.35 -38.91 9.56
C CYS A 249 5.46 -39.98 8.91
N ASN A 250 5.84 -41.26 8.99
CA ASN A 250 5.15 -42.39 8.36
C ASN A 250 3.91 -42.89 9.13
N SER A 251 3.73 -42.46 10.39
CA SER A 251 2.65 -42.90 11.28
C SER A 251 1.69 -41.76 11.65
N LYS A 252 0.53 -42.12 12.22
CA LYS A 252 -0.46 -41.17 12.74
C LYS A 252 0.01 -40.41 14.01
N GLN A 253 1.24 -40.62 14.48
CA GLN A 253 1.89 -39.75 15.46
C GLN A 253 2.28 -38.40 14.83
N CYS A 254 2.52 -38.37 13.52
CA CYS A 254 2.60 -37.12 12.78
C CYS A 254 1.21 -36.49 12.71
N SER A 255 1.07 -35.31 13.32
CA SER A 255 -0.20 -34.60 13.37
C SER A 255 -0.67 -34.19 11.96
N CYS A 256 0.25 -33.85 11.03
CA CYS A 256 -0.06 -33.61 9.62
C CYS A 256 -0.72 -34.84 8.99
N ARG A 257 -0.04 -35.99 9.03
CA ARG A 257 -0.54 -37.27 8.49
C ARG A 257 -1.85 -37.69 9.15
N LYS A 258 -1.99 -37.51 10.47
CA LYS A 258 -3.21 -37.84 11.22
C LYS A 258 -4.45 -37.12 10.66
N HIS A 259 -4.27 -35.92 10.14
CA HIS A 259 -5.36 -35.09 9.59
C HIS A 259 -5.34 -35.03 8.07
N GLY A 260 -4.61 -35.94 7.41
CA GLY A 260 -4.57 -36.06 5.94
C GLY A 260 -3.85 -34.90 5.25
N LEU A 261 -2.94 -34.21 5.94
CA LEU A 261 -2.12 -33.14 5.37
C LEU A 261 -0.69 -33.62 5.13
N ALA A 262 -0.07 -33.16 4.04
CA ALA A 262 1.36 -33.31 3.84
C ALA A 262 2.14 -32.43 4.84
N CYS A 263 3.34 -32.90 5.22
CA CYS A 263 4.29 -32.11 5.98
C CYS A 263 4.81 -30.98 5.09
N ALA A 264 4.78 -29.76 5.61
CA ALA A 264 5.28 -28.56 4.93
C ALA A 264 6.57 -28.04 5.58
N ALA A 265 7.20 -27.04 4.98
CA ALA A 265 8.40 -26.37 5.49
C ALA A 265 8.29 -25.89 6.95
N GLY A 266 7.08 -25.65 7.46
CA GLY A 266 6.83 -25.27 8.85
C GLY A 266 6.63 -26.42 9.85
N CYS A 267 6.76 -27.67 9.41
CA CYS A 267 6.78 -28.85 10.28
C CYS A 267 8.16 -29.03 10.92
N GLY A 268 8.24 -29.74 12.06
CA GLY A 268 9.37 -29.88 12.99
C GLY A 268 10.75 -30.04 12.36
N GLU A 269 11.41 -31.18 12.55
CA GLU A 269 12.72 -31.41 11.92
C GLU A 269 12.56 -31.97 10.50
N CYS A 270 11.41 -32.58 10.19
CA CYS A 270 11.13 -33.12 8.87
C CYS A 270 11.03 -32.05 7.76
N ARG A 271 10.55 -30.84 8.12
CA ARG A 271 10.35 -29.69 7.22
C ARG A 271 9.64 -30.01 5.90
N GLY A 272 8.88 -31.11 5.83
CA GLY A 272 8.28 -31.58 4.58
C GLY A 272 9.28 -31.99 3.49
N ILE A 273 10.54 -32.24 3.84
CA ILE A 273 11.60 -32.63 2.90
C ILE A 273 12.22 -33.96 3.33
N SER A 274 12.49 -34.13 4.63
CA SER A 274 13.13 -35.33 5.19
C SER A 274 12.13 -36.31 5.81
N CYS A 275 10.93 -36.41 5.24
CA CYS A 275 9.93 -37.38 5.68
C CYS A 275 9.07 -37.92 4.55
N THR A 276 8.59 -39.15 4.67
CA THR A 276 7.65 -39.80 3.74
C THR A 276 6.24 -39.18 3.67
N ASN A 277 5.95 -38.15 4.47
CA ASN A 277 4.69 -37.41 4.39
C ASN A 277 4.84 -36.07 3.65
N SER A 278 5.90 -35.89 2.85
CA SER A 278 6.06 -34.71 1.98
C SER A 278 5.16 -34.79 0.75
N GLU A 279 4.77 -33.63 0.20
CA GLU A 279 4.23 -33.57 -1.16
C GLU A 279 5.40 -33.73 -2.13
N THR A 280 5.34 -34.74 -3.00
CA THR A 280 6.22 -34.82 -4.18
C THR A 280 5.86 -33.65 -5.08
N VAL A 281 6.74 -32.66 -5.17
CA VAL A 281 6.66 -31.62 -6.19
C VAL A 281 6.70 -32.34 -7.54
N ILE A 282 5.58 -32.36 -8.26
CA ILE A 282 5.61 -32.60 -9.70
C ILE A 282 6.37 -31.41 -10.26
N SER A 283 7.60 -31.66 -10.70
CA SER A 283 8.35 -30.73 -11.53
C SER A 283 7.56 -30.58 -12.83
N ASP A 284 6.80 -29.50 -12.96
CA ASP A 284 6.54 -28.98 -14.30
C ASP A 284 7.90 -28.51 -14.82
N ASP A 285 8.40 -29.23 -15.82
CA ASP A 285 9.65 -28.97 -16.52
C ASP A 285 9.66 -27.51 -17.02
N PHE A 286 10.41 -26.66 -16.31
CA PHE A 286 10.89 -25.41 -16.89
C PHE A 286 12.09 -25.79 -17.75
N GLU A 287 11.86 -25.99 -19.04
CA GLU A 287 12.93 -26.03 -20.02
C GLU A 287 13.77 -24.75 -19.88
N ASP A 288 15.06 -24.94 -19.62
CA ASP A 288 16.07 -23.88 -19.57
C ASP A 288 16.08 -23.11 -20.90
N VAL A 289 15.63 -21.86 -20.88
CA VAL A 289 15.90 -20.93 -21.98
C VAL A 289 17.20 -20.21 -21.67
N ASP A 290 18.20 -20.58 -22.46
CA ASP A 290 19.55 -20.04 -22.59
C ASP A 290 19.62 -18.51 -22.46
N ASP A 291 20.42 -18.07 -21.47
CA ASP A 291 20.63 -16.69 -21.08
C ASP A 291 21.82 -16.14 -21.89
N SER A 292 21.54 -15.57 -23.06
CA SER A 292 22.56 -14.89 -23.86
C SER A 292 22.10 -13.56 -24.43
N PHE A 293 22.09 -12.50 -23.62
CA PHE A 293 22.27 -11.14 -24.17
C PHE A 293 23.13 -10.23 -23.28
N ASN A 294 24.34 -9.98 -23.78
CA ASN A 294 25.15 -8.81 -23.47
C ASN A 294 24.44 -7.52 -23.94
N PHE A 295 24.26 -6.58 -23.00
CA PHE A 295 24.59 -5.14 -23.02
C PHE A 295 23.67 -4.34 -22.09
#